data_AF-A0A6P0WC76-F1
#
_entry.id   AF-A0A6P0WC76-F1
#
_cell.length_a   1.000
_cell.length_b   1.000
_cell.length_c   1.000
_cell.angle_alpha   90.00
_cell.angle_beta   90.00
_cell.angle_gamma   90.00
#
_symmetry.space_group_name_H-M   'P 1'
#
loop_
_entity.id
_entity.type
_entity.pdbx_description
1 polymer ?
#
loop_
_entity_poly.entity_id
_entity_poly.type
_entity_poly.pdbx_seq_one_letter_code
_entity_poly.pdbx_strand_id
1 'polypeptide(L)'
;MIVIFLASTLKNFLKQELLPQMGIDEANRAVIATIISYAFGILGIVIVLNNHFELGSLAVIAGGLGVGIGFGLQDITKNFISGVTLLLERTIRVGDFIEFDGLSGYVKEVSMRSTIIRTREGGDVVVPNSHLVENRMLNWTFDSYKARIHIPVGVAYDSDPVLVTEVLLKSAYLEPSVLSEPTPRVLFKGFGDSSLNFELRVWVNRIDQEPFIRSSLNFIIEYNLRQQGLSIPFPQRDFWLRNPEALMARDIHRENIETIEENIGQSTQQPFKVKTPRPLALRDLLRQVDYFKNFTELELRQLIEIGYRKRLRASEILFHEGDPGDAFYIILAGSVEVFVERINKTLNNLQAGQFFGELSLMLGVPRTASVRGLEESLLFVINNKGFKQLLKDYPDLSEIIVQELGKHQEELAERQKQMRKMGLLDAAEDDKNLLVWVRKRVKRLFAL
;
A
#
# COMPACT_ATOMS: atom_id res chain seq x y z
N MET A 1 -47.35 35.60 42.75
CA MET A 1 -46.55 36.85 42.79
C MET A 1 -45.10 36.62 43.20
N ILE A 2 -44.83 36.00 44.36
CA ILE A 2 -43.46 35.77 44.85
C ILE A 2 -42.58 34.97 43.87
N VAL A 3 -43.11 33.88 43.30
CA VAL A 3 -42.37 33.04 42.33
C VAL A 3 -41.99 33.80 41.06
N ILE A 4 -42.89 34.63 40.53
CA ILE A 4 -42.64 35.43 39.32
C ILE A 4 -41.57 36.48 39.59
N PHE A 5 -41.62 37.12 40.76
CA PHE A 5 -40.60 38.06 41.21
C PHE A 5 -39.23 37.38 41.30
N LEU A 6 -39.13 36.24 41.98
CA LEU A 6 -37.89 35.46 42.07
C LEU A 6 -37.34 35.03 40.70
N ALA A 7 -38.19 34.56 39.80
CA ALA A 7 -37.79 34.19 38.45
C ALA A 7 -37.23 35.38 37.64
N SER A 8 -37.81 36.57 37.81
CA SER A 8 -37.35 37.80 37.16
C SER A 8 -36.02 38.30 37.73
N THR A 9 -35.83 38.20 39.05
CA THR A 9 -34.56 38.50 39.71
C THR A 9 -33.47 37.55 39.26
N LEU A 10 -33.78 36.24 39.19
CA LEU A 10 -32.87 35.22 38.66
C LEU A 10 -32.48 35.50 37.21
N LYS A 11 -33.43 35.98 36.38
CA LYS A 11 -33.17 36.33 34.97
C LYS A 11 -32.10 37.41 34.87
N ASN A 12 -32.28 38.48 35.65
CA ASN A 12 -31.38 39.62 35.63
C ASN A 12 -30.01 39.26 36.20
N PHE A 13 -29.97 38.49 37.29
CA PHE A 13 -28.74 37.96 37.88
C PHE A 13 -27.96 37.08 36.90
N LEU A 14 -28.62 36.13 36.23
CA LEU A 14 -27.98 35.28 35.22
C LEU A 14 -27.44 36.11 34.06
N LYS A 15 -28.23 37.06 33.55
CA LYS A 15 -27.85 37.89 32.40
C LYS A 15 -26.68 38.84 32.71
N GLN A 16 -26.66 39.46 33.88
CA GLN A 16 -25.75 40.56 34.21
C GLN A 16 -24.49 40.12 34.95
N GLU A 17 -24.57 39.05 35.76
CA GLU A 17 -23.47 38.64 36.64
C GLU A 17 -22.87 37.30 36.20
N LEU A 18 -23.68 36.25 36.09
CA LEU A 18 -23.16 34.87 35.94
C LEU A 18 -22.74 34.53 34.50
N LEU A 19 -23.61 34.72 33.51
CA LEU A 19 -23.34 34.34 32.12
C LEU A 19 -22.20 35.16 31.45
N PRO A 20 -21.97 36.44 31.80
CA PRO A 20 -20.80 37.18 31.34
C PRO A 20 -19.47 36.58 31.84
N GLN A 21 -19.41 36.12 33.08
CA GLN A 21 -18.21 35.50 33.66
C GLN A 21 -17.86 34.15 33.01
N MET A 22 -18.85 33.49 32.40
CA MET A 22 -18.67 32.24 31.65
C MET A 22 -18.25 32.46 30.17
N GLY A 23 -18.01 33.70 29.74
CA GLY A 23 -17.57 34.02 28.38
C GLY A 23 -18.64 33.86 27.30
N ILE A 24 -19.93 33.84 27.67
CA ILE A 24 -21.04 33.67 26.73
C ILE A 24 -21.31 35.00 26.00
N ASP A 25 -21.57 34.97 24.69
CA ASP A 25 -21.88 36.16 23.88
C ASP A 25 -23.19 36.85 24.28
N GLU A 26 -23.25 38.18 24.13
CA GLU A 26 -24.39 39.00 24.55
C GLU A 26 -25.73 38.55 23.96
N ALA A 27 -25.74 38.10 22.69
CA ALA A 27 -26.91 37.56 22.02
C ALA A 27 -27.45 36.28 22.71
N ASN A 28 -26.56 35.41 23.17
CA ASN A 28 -26.93 34.13 23.80
C ASN A 28 -27.31 34.31 25.28
N ARG A 29 -26.75 35.32 25.97
CA ARG A 29 -27.07 35.61 27.38
C ARG A 29 -28.55 35.85 27.61
N ALA A 30 -29.17 36.66 26.75
CA ALA A 30 -30.58 37.02 26.88
C ALA A 30 -31.50 35.80 26.69
N VAL A 31 -31.17 34.92 25.74
CA VAL A 31 -31.93 33.70 25.46
C VAL A 31 -31.81 32.71 26.60
N ILE A 32 -30.58 32.39 27.03
CA ILE A 32 -30.31 31.43 28.10
C ILE A 32 -30.95 31.88 29.42
N ALA A 33 -30.76 33.14 29.81
CA ALA A 33 -31.35 33.67 31.04
C ALA A 33 -32.89 33.62 31.01
N THR A 34 -33.50 33.85 29.84
CA THR A 34 -34.95 33.76 29.70
C THR A 34 -35.46 32.33 29.83
N ILE A 35 -34.80 31.35 29.20
CA ILE A 35 -35.18 29.93 29.28
C ILE A 35 -35.07 29.42 30.72
N ILE A 36 -33.94 29.67 31.39
CA ILE A 36 -33.72 29.22 32.77
C ILE A 36 -34.75 29.85 33.72
N SER A 37 -35.04 31.14 33.57
CA SER A 37 -36.03 31.81 34.41
C SER A 37 -37.46 31.32 34.19
N TYR A 38 -37.84 30.96 32.97
CA TYR A 38 -39.15 30.34 32.72
C TYR A 38 -39.22 28.93 33.29
N ALA A 39 -38.17 28.12 33.13
CA ALA A 39 -38.11 26.79 33.76
C ALA A 39 -38.23 26.88 35.29
N PHE A 40 -37.50 27.81 35.91
CA PHE A 40 -37.56 28.06 37.36
C PHE A 40 -38.94 28.56 37.79
N GLY A 41 -39.55 29.48 37.03
CA GLY A 41 -40.89 30.00 37.28
C GLY A 41 -41.95 28.91 37.21
N ILE A 42 -41.91 28.05 36.19
CA ILE A 42 -42.82 26.91 36.04
C ILE A 42 -42.66 25.95 37.24
N LEU A 43 -41.43 25.60 37.61
CA LEU A 43 -41.17 24.72 38.75
C LEU A 43 -41.70 25.30 40.07
N GLY A 44 -41.47 26.60 40.31
CA GLY A 44 -41.98 27.29 41.50
C GLY A 44 -43.51 27.34 41.54
N ILE A 45 -44.18 27.51 40.40
CA ILE A 45 -45.65 27.47 40.31
C ILE A 45 -46.17 26.07 40.66
N VAL A 46 -45.56 25.01 40.12
CA VAL A 46 -45.93 23.61 40.42
C VAL A 46 -45.79 23.31 41.91
N ILE A 47 -44.69 23.73 42.55
CA ILE A 47 -44.46 23.52 44.00
C ILE A 47 -45.54 24.22 44.84
N VAL A 48 -45.92 25.46 44.49
CA VAL A 48 -46.95 26.20 45.22
C VAL A 48 -48.33 25.56 45.07
N LEU A 49 -48.65 25.04 43.87
CA LEU A 49 -49.93 24.39 43.58
C LEU A 49 -50.06 23.00 44.22
N ASN A 50 -48.95 22.31 44.48
CA ASN A 50 -48.94 20.98 45.13
C ASN A 50 -49.60 20.97 46.51
N ASN A 51 -49.61 22.10 47.22
CA ASN A 51 -50.15 22.19 48.57
C ASN A 51 -51.69 22.33 48.61
N HIS A 52 -52.35 22.58 47.47
CA HIS A 52 -53.79 22.94 47.44
C HIS A 52 -54.62 22.27 46.34
N PHE A 53 -54.00 21.59 45.36
CA PHE A 53 -54.70 20.97 44.23
C PHE A 53 -54.20 19.54 43.95
N GLU A 54 -55.09 18.65 43.51
CA GLU A 54 -54.71 17.35 42.97
C GLU A 54 -54.00 17.54 41.63
N LEU A 55 -52.67 17.39 41.64
CA LEU A 55 -51.83 17.60 40.45
C LEU A 55 -52.03 16.55 39.36
N GLY A 56 -52.88 15.54 39.54
CA GLY A 56 -53.06 14.44 38.58
C GLY A 56 -53.43 14.91 37.17
N SER A 57 -54.37 15.86 37.06
CA SER A 57 -54.80 16.41 35.76
C SER A 57 -53.72 17.28 35.10
N LEU A 58 -53.01 18.08 35.90
CA LEU A 58 -51.88 18.88 35.43
C LEU A 58 -50.69 18.01 35.03
N ALA A 59 -50.46 16.89 35.72
CA ALA A 59 -49.43 15.91 35.39
C ALA A 59 -49.72 15.20 34.07
N VAL A 60 -50.99 14.93 33.72
CA VAL A 60 -51.36 14.39 32.40
C VAL A 60 -51.04 15.40 31.29
N ILE A 61 -51.39 16.68 31.48
CA ILE A 61 -51.10 17.75 30.52
C ILE A 61 -49.59 17.96 30.39
N ALA A 62 -48.88 18.05 31.51
CA ALA A 62 -47.43 18.19 31.55
C ALA A 62 -46.72 16.96 30.97
N GLY A 63 -47.25 15.76 31.19
CA GLY A 63 -46.76 14.52 30.59
C GLY A 63 -46.92 14.50 29.07
N GLY A 64 -48.09 14.90 28.56
CA GLY A 64 -48.34 15.04 27.13
C GLY A 64 -47.43 16.10 26.47
N LEU A 65 -47.29 17.27 27.11
CA LEU A 65 -46.35 18.31 26.67
C LEU A 65 -44.90 17.84 26.73
N GLY A 66 -44.52 17.11 27.78
CA GLY A 66 -43.18 16.56 27.96
C GLY A 66 -42.81 15.56 26.87
N VAL A 67 -43.73 14.67 26.50
CA VAL A 67 -43.56 13.74 25.37
C VAL A 67 -43.42 14.52 24.06
N GLY A 68 -44.28 15.51 23.81
CA GLY A 68 -44.22 16.36 22.61
C GLY A 68 -42.89 17.11 22.48
N ILE A 69 -42.40 17.70 23.59
CA ILE A 69 -41.09 18.36 23.65
C ILE A 69 -39.97 17.34 23.46
N GLY A 70 -40.08 16.16 24.06
CA GLY A 70 -39.10 15.07 23.90
C GLY A 70 -38.93 14.64 22.45
N PHE A 71 -40.04 14.47 21.73
CA PHE A 71 -40.00 14.23 20.28
C PHE A 71 -39.40 15.40 19.51
N GLY A 72 -39.71 16.65 19.88
CA GLY A 72 -39.12 17.83 19.24
C GLY A 72 -37.62 18.01 19.47
N LEU A 73 -37.08 17.50 20.59
CA LEU A 73 -35.65 17.59 20.93
C LEU A 73 -34.85 16.32 20.58
N GLN A 74 -35.51 15.29 20.05
CA GLN A 74 -34.91 13.98 19.82
C GLN A 74 -33.60 14.06 19.04
N ASP A 75 -33.57 14.83 17.94
CA ASP A 75 -32.38 14.96 17.09
C ASP A 75 -31.21 15.67 17.80
N ILE A 76 -31.50 16.65 18.66
CA ILE A 76 -30.48 17.36 19.42
C ILE A 76 -29.85 16.41 20.44
N THR A 77 -30.69 15.69 21.20
CA THR A 77 -30.23 14.70 22.18
C THR A 77 -29.42 13.59 21.52
N LYS A 78 -29.89 13.09 20.36
CA LYS A 78 -29.20 12.07 19.58
C LYS A 78 -27.81 12.54 19.13
N ASN A 79 -27.72 13.70 18.50
CA ASN A 79 -26.44 14.27 18.07
C ASN A 79 -25.48 14.52 19.23
N PHE A 80 -26.00 14.97 20.37
CA PHE A 80 -25.22 15.18 21.59
C PHE A 80 -24.63 13.88 22.14
N ILE A 81 -25.46 12.85 22.33
CA ILE A 81 -25.00 11.54 22.82
C ILE A 81 -23.98 10.95 21.85
N SER A 82 -24.26 11.01 20.54
CA SER A 82 -23.32 10.57 19.51
C SER A 82 -21.99 11.34 19.59
N GLY A 83 -22.01 12.65 19.79
CA GLY A 83 -20.79 13.45 19.95
C GLY A 83 -19.97 13.05 21.17
N VAL A 84 -20.63 12.85 22.31
CA VAL A 84 -19.98 12.35 23.53
C VAL A 84 -19.35 10.97 23.29
N THR A 85 -20.07 10.06 22.63
CA THR A 85 -19.55 8.73 22.26
C THR A 85 -18.31 8.85 21.37
N LEU A 86 -18.37 9.65 20.30
CA LEU A 86 -17.23 9.86 19.39
C LEU A 86 -15.99 10.40 20.13
N LEU A 87 -16.18 11.33 21.07
CA LEU A 87 -15.09 11.93 21.86
C LEU A 87 -14.51 10.97 22.90
N LEU A 88 -15.35 10.17 23.56
CA LEU A 88 -14.94 9.20 24.58
C LEU A 88 -14.25 7.98 23.97
N GLU A 89 -14.86 7.39 22.94
CA GLU A 89 -14.34 6.20 22.26
C GLU A 89 -13.20 6.54 21.29
N ARG A 90 -13.10 7.81 20.87
CA ARG A 90 -12.08 8.30 19.92
C ARG A 90 -12.02 7.47 18.63
N THR A 91 -13.18 7.06 18.14
CA THR A 91 -13.36 6.35 16.86
C THR A 91 -12.99 7.23 15.66
N ILE A 92 -13.05 8.55 15.85
CA ILE A 92 -12.64 9.58 14.91
C ILE A 92 -11.87 10.66 15.68
N ARG A 93 -10.71 11.08 15.16
CA ARG A 93 -9.84 12.10 15.76
C ARG A 93 -9.59 13.24 14.78
N VAL A 94 -9.31 14.42 15.32
CA VAL A 94 -8.84 15.56 14.50
C VAL A 94 -7.56 15.16 13.78
N GLY A 95 -7.53 15.34 12.47
CA GLY A 95 -6.45 14.92 11.58
C GLY A 95 -6.67 13.59 10.86
N ASP A 96 -7.68 12.80 11.24
CA ASP A 96 -7.97 11.53 10.56
C ASP A 96 -8.45 11.78 9.12
N PHE A 97 -7.97 10.98 8.17
CA PHE A 97 -8.48 10.93 6.81
C PHE A 97 -9.60 9.88 6.73
N ILE A 98 -10.80 10.35 6.46
CA ILE A 98 -12.02 9.52 6.46
C ILE A 98 -12.76 9.62 5.14
N GLU A 99 -13.56 8.59 4.86
CA GLU A 99 -14.50 8.54 3.75
C GLU A 99 -15.91 8.29 4.30
N PHE A 100 -16.83 9.17 3.94
CA PHE A 100 -18.20 9.20 4.42
C PHE A 100 -19.12 9.72 3.32
N ASP A 101 -20.18 8.96 3.01
CA ASP A 101 -21.19 9.34 2.02
C ASP A 101 -20.61 9.74 0.64
N GLY A 102 -19.60 8.99 0.17
CA GLY A 102 -18.89 9.25 -1.08
C GLY A 102 -17.94 10.45 -1.06
N LEU A 103 -17.84 11.16 0.07
CA LEU A 103 -16.88 12.25 0.28
C LEU A 103 -15.67 11.74 1.06
N SER A 104 -14.48 12.21 0.69
CA SER A 104 -13.24 11.95 1.43
C SER A 104 -12.59 13.24 1.88
N GLY A 105 -12.03 13.23 3.09
CA GLY A 105 -11.45 14.43 3.68
C GLY A 105 -10.82 14.20 5.05
N TYR A 106 -10.23 15.27 5.60
CA TYR A 106 -9.62 15.26 6.92
C TYR A 106 -10.58 15.82 7.97
N VAL A 107 -10.64 15.16 9.11
CA VAL A 107 -11.40 15.65 10.26
C VAL A 107 -10.70 16.90 10.80
N LYS A 108 -11.38 18.04 10.71
CA LYS A 108 -10.87 19.33 11.18
C LYS A 108 -11.24 19.59 12.63
N GLU A 109 -12.46 19.23 13.03
CA GLU A 109 -12.98 19.44 14.38
C GLU A 109 -14.03 18.38 14.72
N VAL A 110 -14.05 17.89 15.96
CA VAL A 110 -15.14 17.08 16.52
C VAL A 110 -15.74 17.85 17.69
N SER A 111 -16.98 18.32 17.54
CA SER A 111 -17.70 19.06 18.57
C SER A 111 -18.85 18.21 19.15
N MET A 112 -19.59 18.72 20.14
CA MET A 112 -20.68 17.96 20.80
C MET A 112 -21.84 17.59 19.86
N ARG A 113 -22.14 18.42 18.85
CA ARG A 113 -23.29 18.22 17.93
C ARG A 113 -22.89 17.73 16.55
N SER A 114 -21.72 18.13 16.09
CA SER A 114 -21.28 17.97 14.72
C SER A 114 -19.77 17.81 14.63
N THR A 115 -19.34 17.22 13.54
CA THR A 115 -17.95 17.07 13.14
C THR A 115 -17.73 17.82 11.84
N ILE A 116 -16.63 18.57 11.74
CA ILE A 116 -16.25 19.32 10.55
C ILE A 116 -15.20 18.52 9.79
N ILE A 117 -15.47 18.22 8.52
CA ILE A 117 -14.60 17.47 7.62
C ILE A 117 -14.15 18.41 6.50
N ARG A 118 -12.84 18.58 6.32
CA ARG A 118 -12.26 19.30 5.20
C ARG A 118 -12.04 18.35 4.03
N THR A 119 -12.78 18.58 2.96
CA THR A 119 -12.64 17.85 1.69
C THR A 119 -11.29 18.12 1.03
N ARG A 120 -10.89 17.25 0.10
CA ARG A 120 -9.66 17.43 -0.68
C ARG A 120 -9.68 18.67 -1.58
N GLU A 121 -10.87 19.11 -1.98
CA GLU A 121 -11.10 20.34 -2.76
C GLU A 121 -11.05 21.62 -1.88
N GLY A 122 -10.81 21.49 -0.57
CA GLY A 122 -10.64 22.60 0.36
C GLY A 122 -11.93 23.10 1.03
N GLY A 123 -13.10 22.59 0.65
CA GLY A 123 -14.37 22.91 1.30
C GLY A 123 -14.56 22.21 2.66
N ASP A 124 -15.20 22.87 3.61
CA ASP A 124 -15.54 22.33 4.93
C ASP A 124 -16.99 21.83 4.94
N VAL A 125 -17.21 20.56 5.28
CA VAL A 125 -18.51 19.90 5.40
C VAL A 125 -18.83 19.70 6.88
N VAL A 126 -20.01 20.14 7.32
CA VAL A 126 -20.48 19.98 8.69
C VAL A 126 -21.41 18.78 8.76
N VAL A 127 -20.99 17.72 9.45
CA VAL A 127 -21.75 16.48 9.57
C VAL A 127 -22.32 16.35 10.99
N PRO A 128 -23.64 16.15 11.17
CA PRO A 128 -24.21 15.84 12.48
C PRO A 128 -23.61 14.55 13.04
N ASN A 129 -23.27 14.52 14.32
CA ASN A 129 -22.57 13.37 14.91
C ASN A 129 -23.39 12.08 14.84
N SER A 130 -24.73 12.17 14.92
CA SER A 130 -25.60 11.00 14.76
C SER A 130 -25.42 10.31 13.42
N HIS A 131 -25.19 11.07 12.34
CA HIS A 131 -24.96 10.49 11.01
C HIS A 131 -23.64 9.72 10.92
N LEU A 132 -22.61 10.15 11.64
CA LEU A 132 -21.31 9.44 11.67
C LEU A 132 -21.37 8.15 12.49
N VAL A 133 -22.25 8.10 13.50
CA VAL A 133 -22.44 6.92 14.35
C VAL A 133 -23.38 5.90 13.70
N GLU A 134 -24.41 6.36 12.98
CA GLU A 134 -25.42 5.47 12.38
C GLU A 134 -25.01 4.91 11.02
N ASN A 135 -24.31 5.70 10.21
CA ASN A 135 -23.93 5.28 8.86
C ASN A 135 -22.53 4.70 8.85
N ARG A 136 -22.28 3.83 7.86
CA ARG A 136 -20.95 3.27 7.64
C ARG A 136 -19.99 4.37 7.19
N MET A 137 -18.95 4.60 7.98
CA MET A 137 -17.81 5.45 7.63
C MET A 137 -16.53 4.61 7.55
N LEU A 138 -15.57 5.02 6.74
CA LEU A 138 -14.27 4.37 6.64
C LEU A 138 -13.19 5.35 7.12
N ASN A 139 -12.50 5.00 8.19
CA ASN A 139 -11.34 5.77 8.66
C ASN A 139 -10.06 5.11 8.13
N TRP A 140 -9.46 5.74 7.13
CA TRP A 140 -8.27 5.23 6.45
C TRP A 140 -7.00 5.34 7.29
N THR A 141 -7.00 6.20 8.32
CA THR A 141 -5.81 6.53 9.12
C THR A 141 -5.96 6.21 10.60
N PHE A 142 -6.94 5.37 10.96
CA PHE A 142 -7.26 5.06 12.36
C PHE A 142 -6.05 4.60 13.18
N ASP A 143 -5.27 3.65 12.63
CA ASP A 143 -4.03 3.17 13.23
C ASP A 143 -2.79 3.73 12.54
N SER A 144 -2.82 3.84 11.21
CA SER A 144 -1.70 4.34 10.42
C SER A 144 -2.13 4.79 9.03
N TYR A 145 -1.30 5.58 8.35
CA TYR A 145 -1.48 5.96 6.94
C TYR A 145 -1.20 4.83 5.94
N LYS A 146 -0.77 3.65 6.42
CA LYS A 146 -0.41 2.54 5.55
C LYS A 146 -1.66 1.80 5.10
N ALA A 147 -1.88 1.74 3.79
CA ALA A 147 -3.00 0.99 3.23
C ALA A 147 -2.62 0.34 1.90
N ARG A 148 -3.43 -0.63 1.47
CA ARG A 148 -3.27 -1.31 0.18
C ARG A 148 -4.11 -0.63 -0.89
N ILE A 149 -3.49 -0.35 -2.02
CA ILE A 149 -4.15 0.18 -3.22
C ILE A 149 -4.10 -0.85 -4.35
N HIS A 150 -5.05 -0.73 -5.27
CA HIS A 150 -5.29 -1.68 -6.36
C HIS A 150 -5.22 -0.95 -7.70
N ILE A 151 -4.24 -1.32 -8.53
CA ILE A 151 -4.01 -0.73 -9.85
C ILE A 151 -4.42 -1.75 -10.92
N PRO A 152 -5.57 -1.56 -11.60
CA PRO A 152 -5.98 -2.42 -12.70
C PRO A 152 -5.12 -2.13 -13.95
N VAL A 153 -4.66 -3.17 -14.62
CA VAL A 153 -3.87 -3.07 -15.85
C VAL A 153 -4.39 -4.07 -16.87
N GLY A 154 -4.74 -3.61 -18.07
CA GLY A 154 -5.12 -4.45 -19.20
C GLY A 154 -4.02 -4.48 -20.25
N VAL A 155 -3.68 -5.68 -20.74
CA VAL A 155 -2.71 -5.89 -21.82
C VAL A 155 -3.33 -6.75 -22.93
N ALA A 156 -2.77 -6.70 -24.14
CA ALA A 156 -3.29 -7.47 -25.27
C ALA A 156 -3.20 -8.98 -25.05
N TYR A 157 -4.07 -9.75 -25.71
CA TYR A 157 -4.17 -11.21 -25.58
C TYR A 157 -2.93 -11.99 -26.02
N ASP A 158 -2.09 -11.40 -26.87
CA ASP A 158 -0.82 -11.96 -27.33
C ASP A 158 0.35 -11.68 -26.37
N SER A 159 0.10 -10.98 -25.26
CA SER A 159 1.10 -10.65 -24.25
C SER A 159 1.40 -11.85 -23.35
N ASP A 160 2.68 -12.06 -23.05
CA ASP A 160 3.13 -13.09 -22.12
C ASP A 160 2.77 -12.72 -20.67
N PRO A 161 1.90 -13.48 -19.97
CA PRO A 161 1.47 -13.17 -18.60
C PRO A 161 2.62 -13.11 -17.58
N VAL A 162 3.68 -13.88 -17.79
CA VAL A 162 4.85 -13.92 -16.89
C VAL A 162 5.65 -12.64 -17.04
N LEU A 163 5.88 -12.19 -18.29
CA LEU A 163 6.56 -10.93 -18.57
C LEU A 163 5.77 -9.74 -18.03
N VAL A 164 4.44 -9.74 -18.20
CA VAL A 164 3.56 -8.68 -17.65
C VAL A 164 3.71 -8.61 -16.14
N THR A 165 3.72 -9.76 -15.46
CA THR A 165 3.92 -9.84 -14.00
C THR A 165 5.25 -9.23 -13.57
N GLU A 166 6.35 -9.56 -14.26
CA GLU A 166 7.67 -8.98 -14.00
C GLU A 166 7.66 -7.44 -14.14
N VAL A 167 7.09 -6.94 -15.24
CA VAL A 167 7.03 -5.49 -15.55
C VAL A 167 6.24 -4.76 -14.48
N LEU A 168 5.10 -5.30 -14.04
CA LEU A 168 4.26 -4.69 -13.02
C LEU A 168 4.94 -4.68 -11.65
N LEU A 169 5.58 -5.78 -11.24
CA LEU A 169 6.34 -5.83 -10.00
C LEU A 169 7.53 -4.85 -10.04
N LYS A 170 8.30 -4.84 -11.13
CA LYS A 170 9.38 -3.87 -11.32
C LYS A 170 8.88 -2.43 -11.23
N SER A 171 7.72 -2.14 -11.81
CA SER A 171 7.11 -0.81 -11.76
C SER A 171 6.73 -0.41 -10.33
N ALA A 172 6.21 -1.36 -9.54
CA ALA A 172 5.91 -1.13 -8.13
C ALA A 172 7.17 -0.78 -7.31
N TYR A 173 8.30 -1.46 -7.54
CA TYR A 173 9.55 -1.19 -6.83
C TYR A 173 10.27 0.10 -7.25
N LEU A 174 9.87 0.72 -8.37
CA LEU A 174 10.39 2.02 -8.79
C LEU A 174 9.66 3.19 -8.13
N GLU A 175 8.48 2.97 -7.57
CA GLU A 175 7.68 4.00 -6.89
C GLU A 175 8.09 4.15 -5.42
N PRO A 176 8.65 5.29 -4.98
CA PRO A 176 9.15 5.47 -3.62
C PRO A 176 8.07 5.36 -2.52
N SER A 177 6.82 5.67 -2.83
CA SER A 177 5.71 5.59 -1.87
C SER A 177 5.20 4.16 -1.63
N VAL A 178 5.63 3.20 -2.46
CA VAL A 178 5.30 1.77 -2.30
C VAL A 178 6.19 1.15 -1.25
N LEU A 179 5.58 0.45 -0.29
CA LEU A 179 6.28 -0.27 0.76
C LEU A 179 6.87 -1.57 0.21
N SER A 180 8.13 -1.84 0.55
CA SER A 180 8.79 -3.14 0.29
C SER A 180 8.23 -4.24 1.20
N GLU A 181 7.74 -3.88 2.38
CA GLU A 181 7.04 -4.77 3.31
C GLU A 181 5.75 -4.10 3.82
N PRO A 182 4.56 -4.70 3.55
CA PRO A 182 4.33 -5.94 2.81
C PRO A 182 4.62 -5.83 1.29
N THR A 183 5.13 -6.90 0.69
CA THR A 183 5.56 -6.90 -0.72
C THR A 183 4.41 -6.66 -1.71
N PRO A 184 4.67 -5.96 -2.83
CA PRO A 184 3.77 -5.92 -3.98
C PRO A 184 3.33 -7.31 -4.46
N ARG A 185 2.13 -7.41 -5.03
CA ARG A 185 1.59 -8.62 -5.64
C ARG A 185 0.87 -8.30 -6.93
N VAL A 186 0.98 -9.16 -7.92
CA VAL A 186 0.23 -9.05 -9.18
C VAL A 186 -0.76 -10.21 -9.24
N LEU A 187 -2.02 -9.91 -9.52
CA LEU A 187 -3.04 -10.92 -9.74
C LEU A 187 -3.45 -10.90 -11.20
N PHE A 188 -3.46 -12.05 -11.85
CA PHE A 188 -4.18 -12.23 -13.10
C PHE A 188 -5.66 -12.42 -12.78
N LYS A 189 -6.48 -11.41 -13.07
CA LYS A 189 -7.91 -11.36 -12.75
C LYS A 189 -8.74 -12.22 -13.70
N GLY A 190 -8.23 -12.46 -14.91
CA GLY A 190 -8.87 -13.26 -15.94
C GLY A 190 -8.88 -12.55 -17.28
N PHE A 191 -9.80 -12.99 -18.13
CA PHE A 191 -9.93 -12.57 -19.53
C PHE A 191 -11.08 -11.54 -19.63
N GLY A 192 -10.79 -10.34 -20.12
CA GLY A 192 -11.78 -9.27 -20.37
C GLY A 192 -12.15 -9.16 -21.84
N ASP A 193 -13.11 -8.29 -22.16
CA ASP A 193 -13.68 -8.19 -23.53
C ASP A 193 -12.63 -7.92 -24.62
N SER A 194 -11.50 -7.28 -24.29
CA SER A 194 -10.43 -6.98 -25.24
C SER A 194 -9.02 -7.03 -24.63
N SER A 195 -8.88 -7.50 -23.39
CA SER A 195 -7.61 -7.51 -22.66
C SER A 195 -7.47 -8.68 -21.70
N LEU A 196 -6.23 -9.10 -21.47
CA LEU A 196 -5.85 -9.86 -20.27
C LEU A 196 -5.82 -8.89 -19.09
N ASN A 197 -6.64 -9.15 -18.07
CA ASN A 197 -6.82 -8.23 -16.94
C ASN A 197 -5.90 -8.63 -15.78
N PHE A 198 -5.04 -7.71 -15.38
CA PHE A 198 -4.16 -7.83 -14.22
C PHE A 198 -4.54 -6.78 -13.17
N GLU A 199 -4.19 -7.06 -11.91
CA GLU A 199 -4.35 -6.15 -10.79
C GLU A 199 -3.05 -6.13 -9.99
N LEU A 200 -2.33 -5.01 -10.04
CA LEU A 200 -1.18 -4.76 -9.19
C LEU A 200 -1.67 -4.24 -7.84
N ARG A 201 -1.34 -4.98 -6.78
CA ARG A 201 -1.63 -4.65 -5.38
C ARG A 201 -0.36 -4.20 -4.70
N VAL A 202 -0.36 -2.98 -4.19
CA VAL A 202 0.77 -2.41 -3.47
C VAL A 202 0.30 -1.81 -2.16
N TRP A 203 1.11 -1.95 -1.11
CA TRP A 203 0.94 -1.19 0.11
C TRP A 203 1.67 0.13 -0.02
N VAL A 204 1.04 1.23 0.39
CA VAL A 204 1.62 2.58 0.35
C VAL A 204 1.80 3.12 1.75
N ASN A 205 2.74 4.05 1.93
CA ASN A 205 2.95 4.72 3.22
C ASN A 205 1.91 5.80 3.55
N ARG A 206 1.25 6.36 2.52
CA ARG A 206 0.36 7.52 2.59
C ARG A 206 -0.89 7.30 1.73
N ILE A 207 -1.91 6.68 2.31
CA ILE A 207 -3.20 6.44 1.64
C ILE A 207 -3.93 7.74 1.25
N ASP A 208 -3.71 8.80 2.00
CA ASP A 208 -4.26 10.12 1.72
C ASP A 208 -3.60 10.82 0.53
N GLN A 209 -2.54 10.25 -0.06
CA GLN A 209 -1.89 10.68 -1.30
C GLN A 209 -2.15 9.72 -2.47
N GLU A 210 -3.06 8.76 -2.30
CA GLU A 210 -3.31 7.67 -3.25
C GLU A 210 -3.49 8.11 -4.72
N PRO A 211 -4.19 9.20 -5.08
CA PRO A 211 -4.34 9.59 -6.49
C PRO A 211 -3.01 9.94 -7.15
N PHE A 212 -2.11 10.61 -6.41
CA PHE A 212 -0.79 10.95 -6.92
C PHE A 212 0.09 9.71 -7.08
N ILE A 213 0.04 8.80 -6.11
CA ILE A 213 0.77 7.52 -6.15
C ILE A 213 0.25 6.65 -7.29
N ARG A 214 -1.08 6.55 -7.46
CA ARG A 214 -1.73 5.85 -8.58
C ARG A 214 -1.31 6.43 -9.92
N SER A 215 -1.31 7.75 -10.05
CA SER A 215 -0.87 8.44 -11.26
C SER A 215 0.59 8.11 -11.59
N SER A 216 1.49 8.25 -10.60
CA SER A 216 2.90 7.90 -10.75
C SER A 216 3.10 6.45 -11.18
N LEU A 217 2.45 5.50 -10.50
CA LEU A 217 2.47 4.08 -10.86
C LEU A 217 1.98 3.84 -12.29
N ASN A 218 0.89 4.48 -12.71
CA ASN A 218 0.38 4.33 -14.07
C ASN A 218 1.39 4.82 -15.12
N PHE A 219 2.07 5.94 -14.89
CA PHE A 219 3.15 6.42 -15.77
C PHE A 219 4.32 5.44 -15.83
N ILE A 220 4.76 4.91 -14.69
CA ILE A 220 5.87 3.95 -14.62
C ILE A 220 5.48 2.64 -15.33
N ILE A 221 4.24 2.16 -15.13
CA ILE A 221 3.70 0.96 -15.75
C ILE A 221 3.64 1.14 -17.27
N GLU A 222 3.02 2.21 -17.77
CA GLU A 222 2.94 2.49 -19.21
C GLU A 222 4.32 2.50 -19.83
N TYR A 223 5.26 3.23 -19.22
CA TYR A 223 6.62 3.34 -19.72
C TYR A 223 7.27 1.96 -19.80
N ASN A 224 7.20 1.16 -18.74
CA ASN A 224 7.83 -0.16 -18.71
C ASN A 224 7.15 -1.17 -19.64
N LEU A 225 5.83 -1.13 -19.80
CA LEU A 225 5.10 -1.94 -20.78
C LEU A 225 5.59 -1.63 -22.19
N ARG A 226 5.66 -0.34 -22.55
CA ARG A 226 6.14 0.13 -23.86
C ARG A 226 7.58 -0.28 -24.13
N GLN A 227 8.48 -0.19 -23.13
CA GLN A 227 9.88 -0.62 -23.27
C GLN A 227 10.03 -2.13 -23.52
N GLN A 228 9.10 -2.95 -23.01
CA GLN A 228 9.09 -4.40 -23.25
C GLN A 228 8.27 -4.81 -24.49
N GLY A 229 7.69 -3.85 -25.21
CA GLY A 229 6.83 -4.11 -26.38
C GLY A 229 5.48 -4.76 -26.01
N LEU A 230 5.03 -4.60 -24.77
CA LEU A 230 3.70 -5.02 -24.34
C LEU A 230 2.68 -3.94 -24.73
N SER A 231 1.66 -4.32 -25.50
CA SER A 231 0.66 -3.38 -26.00
C SER A 231 -0.55 -3.27 -25.07
N ILE A 232 -1.04 -2.04 -24.89
CA ILE A 232 -2.32 -1.77 -24.24
C ILE A 232 -3.39 -1.84 -25.33
N PRO A 233 -4.35 -2.78 -25.27
CA PRO A 233 -5.25 -3.03 -26.37
C PRO A 233 -6.33 -1.94 -26.45
N PHE A 234 -6.67 -1.54 -27.67
CA PHE A 234 -7.94 -0.88 -27.93
C PHE A 234 -9.07 -1.91 -27.90
N PRO A 235 -10.34 -1.49 -27.72
CA PRO A 235 -11.48 -2.38 -27.86
C PRO A 235 -11.43 -3.14 -29.20
N GLN A 236 -11.43 -4.47 -29.13
CA GLN A 236 -11.38 -5.35 -30.30
C GLN A 236 -12.79 -5.73 -30.72
N ARG A 237 -13.02 -5.83 -32.03
CA ARG A 237 -14.29 -6.29 -32.61
C ARG A 237 -14.03 -7.17 -33.82
N ASP A 238 -14.55 -8.38 -33.78
CA ASP A 238 -14.57 -9.27 -34.93
C ASP A 238 -15.81 -9.01 -35.77
N PHE A 239 -15.61 -8.66 -37.03
CA PHE A 239 -16.69 -8.47 -38.00
C PHE A 239 -16.84 -9.70 -38.87
N TRP A 240 -17.96 -10.42 -38.71
CA TRP A 240 -18.29 -11.53 -39.60
C TRP A 240 -19.14 -11.03 -40.78
N LEU A 241 -18.51 -10.91 -41.95
CA LEU A 241 -19.17 -10.52 -43.19
C LEU A 241 -19.88 -11.73 -43.80
N ARG A 242 -21.21 -11.70 -43.84
CA ARG A 242 -22.04 -12.81 -44.37
C ARG A 242 -21.96 -13.00 -45.88
N ASN A 243 -21.58 -11.96 -46.64
CA ASN A 243 -21.45 -12.04 -48.09
C ASN A 243 -20.26 -11.18 -48.57
N PRO A 244 -19.01 -11.66 -48.41
CA PRO A 244 -17.82 -10.92 -48.85
C PRO A 244 -17.76 -10.75 -50.37
N GLU A 245 -18.38 -11.63 -51.14
CA GLU A 245 -18.43 -11.56 -52.61
C GLU A 245 -19.21 -10.34 -53.12
N ALA A 246 -20.23 -9.90 -52.38
CA ALA A 246 -20.98 -8.68 -52.72
C ALA A 246 -20.14 -7.40 -52.63
N LEU A 247 -19.02 -7.43 -51.88
CA LEU A 247 -18.04 -6.33 -51.85
C LEU A 247 -17.15 -6.36 -53.10
N MET A 248 -16.75 -7.54 -53.55
CA MET A 248 -15.94 -7.73 -54.76
C MET A 248 -16.73 -7.47 -56.05
N ALA A 249 -18.03 -7.77 -56.07
CA ALA A 249 -18.91 -7.54 -57.22
C ALA A 249 -19.10 -6.04 -57.57
N ARG A 250 -18.73 -5.12 -56.67
CA ARG A 250 -18.77 -3.67 -56.91
C ARG A 250 -17.47 -3.10 -57.51
N ASP A 251 -16.36 -3.83 -57.45
CA ASP A 251 -15.09 -3.39 -58.05
C ASP A 251 -15.04 -3.58 -59.58
N ILE A 252 -16.02 -4.29 -60.16
CA ILE A 252 -16.16 -4.44 -61.63
C ILE A 252 -16.66 -3.14 -62.30
N HIS A 253 -16.93 -2.06 -61.54
CA HIS A 253 -17.27 -0.73 -62.10
C HIS A 253 -16.24 0.37 -61.81
N ARG A 254 -15.02 0.00 -61.39
CA ARG A 254 -13.90 0.93 -61.21
C ARG A 254 -12.94 0.93 -62.40
N GLU A 255 -13.47 0.89 -63.62
CA GLU A 255 -12.67 0.99 -64.85
C GLU A 255 -12.22 2.43 -65.19
N ASN A 256 -12.26 3.39 -64.25
CA ASN A 256 -11.90 4.79 -64.54
C ASN A 256 -11.13 5.51 -63.41
N ILE A 257 -10.39 4.81 -62.55
CA ILE A 257 -9.47 5.46 -61.59
C ILE A 257 -8.05 4.89 -61.74
N GLU A 258 -7.52 4.87 -62.96
CA GLU A 258 -6.07 4.73 -63.20
C GLU A 258 -5.36 6.10 -63.27
N THR A 259 -6.07 7.23 -63.09
CA THR A 259 -5.48 8.57 -63.30
C THR A 259 -5.18 9.35 -62.01
N ILE A 260 -5.30 8.74 -60.81
CA ILE A 260 -5.02 9.45 -59.54
C ILE A 260 -3.86 8.83 -58.72
N GLU A 261 -3.41 7.60 -59.03
CA GLU A 261 -2.35 6.94 -58.26
C GLU A 261 -0.92 7.43 -58.54
N GLU A 262 -0.69 8.24 -59.57
CA GLU A 262 0.65 8.81 -59.82
C GLU A 262 1.03 9.98 -58.88
N ASN A 263 0.13 10.47 -58.01
CA ASN A 263 0.43 11.60 -57.11
C ASN A 263 0.27 11.35 -55.60
N ILE A 264 0.09 10.10 -55.15
CA ILE A 264 0.08 9.76 -53.70
C ILE A 264 1.18 8.74 -53.36
N GLY A 265 2.22 8.67 -54.19
CA GLY A 265 3.45 7.96 -53.85
C GLY A 265 4.37 8.80 -52.97
N GLN A 266 3.98 9.16 -51.73
CA GLN A 266 4.92 9.63 -50.68
C GLN A 266 4.33 9.89 -49.27
N SER A 267 3.43 9.06 -48.72
CA SER A 267 3.22 9.09 -47.25
C SER A 267 2.54 7.84 -46.67
N THR A 268 3.13 6.67 -46.85
CA THR A 268 2.93 5.55 -45.92
C THR A 268 4.26 5.23 -45.29
N GLN A 269 4.64 6.06 -44.32
CA GLN A 269 5.58 5.63 -43.29
C GLN A 269 4.88 4.51 -42.52
N GLN A 270 5.24 3.27 -42.87
CA GLN A 270 5.11 2.13 -41.98
C GLN A 270 5.64 2.58 -40.61
N PRO A 271 4.92 2.36 -39.49
CA PRO A 271 5.50 2.65 -38.19
C PRO A 271 6.77 1.81 -38.08
N PHE A 272 7.91 2.51 -37.96
CA PHE A 272 9.22 1.93 -37.74
C PHE A 272 9.11 0.92 -36.59
N LYS A 273 9.06 -0.39 -36.91
CA LYS A 273 9.41 -1.45 -35.97
C LYS A 273 10.90 -1.35 -35.74
N VAL A 274 11.29 -0.42 -34.87
CA VAL A 274 12.63 -0.42 -34.29
C VAL A 274 12.72 -1.74 -33.53
N LYS A 275 13.45 -2.72 -34.07
CA LYS A 275 13.96 -3.85 -33.29
C LYS A 275 14.98 -3.29 -32.31
N THR A 276 14.49 -2.67 -31.23
CA THR A 276 15.30 -2.56 -30.03
C THR A 276 15.60 -3.98 -29.57
N PRO A 277 16.84 -4.31 -29.16
CA PRO A 277 17.09 -5.58 -28.50
C PRO A 277 16.14 -5.65 -27.31
N ARG A 278 15.19 -6.59 -27.34
CA ARG A 278 14.25 -6.81 -26.24
C ARG A 278 15.09 -6.96 -24.97
N PRO A 279 14.86 -6.15 -23.93
CA PRO A 279 15.52 -6.39 -22.65
C PRO A 279 15.22 -7.84 -22.26
N LEU A 280 16.24 -8.65 -22.01
CA LEU A 280 16.04 -10.05 -21.60
C LEU A 280 15.04 -10.08 -20.43
N ALA A 281 13.98 -10.87 -20.59
CA ALA A 281 13.00 -11.07 -19.54
C ALA A 281 13.70 -11.71 -18.34
N LEU A 282 13.29 -11.36 -17.13
CA LEU A 282 13.81 -11.96 -15.90
C LEU A 282 13.65 -13.48 -15.92
N ARG A 283 12.56 -13.98 -16.50
CA ARG A 283 12.37 -15.42 -16.75
C ARG A 283 13.54 -16.03 -17.52
N ASP A 284 13.95 -15.40 -18.61
CA ASP A 284 14.99 -15.92 -19.50
C ASP A 284 16.36 -15.88 -18.82
N LEU A 285 16.58 -14.86 -17.98
CA LEU A 285 17.77 -14.74 -17.13
C LEU A 285 17.79 -15.79 -16.02
N LEU A 286 16.66 -16.01 -15.34
CA LEU A 286 16.56 -17.04 -14.30
C LEU A 286 16.81 -18.43 -14.90
N ARG A 287 16.29 -18.72 -16.09
CA ARG A 287 16.49 -20.01 -16.79
C ARG A 287 17.96 -20.26 -17.18
N GLN A 288 18.81 -19.24 -17.24
CA GLN A 288 20.25 -19.39 -17.49
C GLN A 288 21.00 -19.89 -16.25
N VAL A 289 20.42 -19.77 -15.07
CA VAL A 289 21.02 -20.25 -13.83
C VAL A 289 20.78 -21.75 -13.71
N ASP A 290 21.84 -22.52 -13.47
CA ASP A 290 21.82 -23.99 -13.55
C ASP A 290 20.70 -24.65 -12.73
N TYR A 291 20.48 -24.16 -11.51
CA TYR A 291 19.45 -24.69 -10.59
C TYR A 291 18.02 -24.25 -10.92
N PHE A 292 17.81 -23.33 -11.86
CA PHE A 292 16.49 -22.91 -12.35
C PHE A 292 16.22 -23.33 -13.81
N LYS A 293 17.20 -23.95 -14.47
CA LYS A 293 17.15 -24.31 -15.90
C LYS A 293 15.91 -25.14 -16.27
N ASN A 294 15.52 -26.06 -15.39
CA ASN A 294 14.44 -27.02 -15.61
C ASN A 294 13.07 -26.55 -15.08
N PHE A 295 12.95 -25.32 -14.60
CA PHE A 295 11.68 -24.83 -14.05
C PHE A 295 10.63 -24.67 -15.16
N THR A 296 9.41 -25.05 -14.85
CA THR A 296 8.21 -24.77 -15.63
C THR A 296 7.88 -23.27 -15.60
N GLU A 297 7.04 -22.82 -16.53
CA GLU A 297 6.58 -21.42 -16.56
C GLU A 297 5.84 -21.01 -15.27
N LEU A 298 5.14 -21.96 -14.64
CA LEU A 298 4.44 -21.72 -13.38
C LEU A 298 5.42 -21.53 -12.20
N GLU A 299 6.45 -22.37 -12.12
CA GLU A 299 7.49 -22.28 -11.08
C GLU A 299 8.32 -20.99 -11.24
N LEU A 300 8.69 -20.62 -12.48
CA LEU A 300 9.38 -19.35 -12.73
C LEU A 300 8.50 -18.15 -12.36
N ARG A 301 7.20 -18.21 -12.63
CA ARG A 301 6.26 -17.17 -12.19
C ARG A 301 6.22 -17.07 -10.67
N GLN A 302 6.09 -18.19 -9.95
CA GLN A 302 6.10 -18.20 -8.48
C GLN A 302 7.40 -17.61 -7.92
N LEU A 303 8.53 -17.91 -8.56
CA LEU A 303 9.83 -17.35 -8.22
C LEU A 303 9.84 -15.83 -8.43
N ILE A 304 9.40 -15.35 -9.60
CA ILE A 304 9.32 -13.91 -9.91
C ILE A 304 8.39 -13.18 -8.92
N GLU A 305 7.34 -13.82 -8.41
CA GLU A 305 6.41 -13.23 -7.43
C GLU A 305 7.04 -13.05 -6.03
N ILE A 306 8.12 -13.74 -5.68
CA ILE A 306 8.79 -13.60 -4.37
C ILE A 306 10.01 -12.67 -4.39
N GLY A 307 10.40 -12.15 -5.56
CA GLY A 307 11.56 -11.29 -5.70
C GLY A 307 11.43 -10.26 -6.82
N TYR A 308 12.51 -9.53 -7.09
CA TYR A 308 12.55 -8.55 -8.18
C TYR A 308 13.95 -8.38 -8.76
N ARG A 309 14.01 -7.84 -9.97
CA ARG A 309 15.28 -7.52 -10.63
C ARG A 309 15.82 -6.17 -10.15
N LYS A 310 17.06 -6.13 -9.67
CA LYS A 310 17.83 -4.92 -9.37
C LYS A 310 19.03 -4.82 -10.30
N ARG A 311 19.29 -3.62 -10.84
CA ARG A 311 20.51 -3.30 -11.60
C ARG A 311 21.53 -2.71 -10.64
N LEU A 312 22.77 -3.17 -10.70
CA LEU A 312 23.91 -2.67 -9.93
C LEU A 312 24.96 -2.15 -10.92
N ARG A 313 25.39 -0.89 -10.78
CA ARG A 313 26.41 -0.31 -11.66
C ARG A 313 27.82 -0.73 -11.21
N ALA A 314 28.78 -0.62 -12.12
CA ALA A 314 30.19 -0.80 -11.78
C ALA A 314 30.60 0.17 -10.66
N SER A 315 31.33 -0.35 -9.67
CA SER A 315 31.76 0.33 -8.44
C SER A 315 30.64 0.81 -7.50
N GLU A 316 29.36 0.54 -7.80
CA GLU A 316 28.26 0.82 -6.87
C GLU A 316 28.29 -0.18 -5.72
N ILE A 317 28.28 0.32 -4.48
CA ILE A 317 28.20 -0.52 -3.27
C ILE A 317 26.72 -0.86 -3.03
N LEU A 318 26.43 -2.15 -2.90
CA LEU A 318 25.09 -2.66 -2.68
C LEU A 318 24.68 -2.62 -1.20
N PHE A 319 25.60 -2.98 -0.30
CA PHE A 319 25.50 -2.85 1.15
C PHE A 319 26.90 -2.96 1.78
N HIS A 320 27.01 -2.49 3.02
CA HIS A 320 28.23 -2.51 3.81
C HIS A 320 28.22 -3.64 4.86
N GLU A 321 29.42 -4.04 5.29
CA GLU A 321 29.62 -4.88 6.46
C GLU A 321 28.98 -4.23 7.70
N GLY A 322 28.20 -5.00 8.46
CA GLY A 322 27.47 -4.52 9.63
C GLY A 322 26.05 -4.03 9.34
N ASP A 323 25.67 -3.86 8.07
CA ASP A 323 24.28 -3.52 7.71
C ASP A 323 23.30 -4.64 8.14
N PRO A 324 22.01 -4.34 8.33
CA PRO A 324 21.00 -5.37 8.56
C PRO A 324 20.91 -6.37 7.40
N GLY A 325 20.77 -7.66 7.73
CA GLY A 325 20.54 -8.73 6.76
C GLY A 325 19.06 -8.87 6.39
N ASP A 326 18.63 -8.25 5.30
CA ASP A 326 17.23 -8.14 4.89
C ASP A 326 16.87 -8.93 3.61
N ALA A 327 17.84 -9.13 2.72
CA ALA A 327 17.65 -9.77 1.41
C ALA A 327 18.77 -10.75 1.01
N PHE A 328 18.38 -11.70 0.17
CA PHE A 328 19.21 -12.67 -0.55
C PHE A 328 19.30 -12.26 -2.02
N TYR A 329 20.47 -12.44 -2.63
CA TYR A 329 20.75 -11.95 -3.97
C TYR A 329 21.30 -13.08 -4.84
N ILE A 330 20.72 -13.25 -6.04
CA ILE A 330 21.24 -14.14 -7.08
C ILE A 330 21.76 -13.27 -8.23
N ILE A 331 22.97 -13.55 -8.72
CA ILE A 331 23.58 -12.83 -9.84
C ILE A 331 23.06 -13.45 -11.13
N LEU A 332 22.30 -12.70 -11.90
CA LEU A 332 21.74 -13.14 -13.17
C LEU A 332 22.69 -12.88 -14.34
N ALA A 333 23.41 -11.75 -14.28
CA ALA A 333 24.40 -11.34 -15.28
C ALA A 333 25.41 -10.39 -14.62
N GLY A 334 26.65 -10.39 -15.11
CA GLY A 334 27.75 -9.57 -14.58
C GLY A 334 28.47 -10.23 -13.41
N SER A 335 29.17 -9.40 -12.63
CA SER A 335 30.00 -9.84 -11.51
C SER A 335 30.08 -8.80 -10.39
N VAL A 336 30.20 -9.31 -9.17
CA VAL A 336 30.30 -8.51 -7.94
C VAL A 336 31.51 -8.93 -7.13
N GLU A 337 32.09 -7.98 -6.41
CA GLU A 337 33.16 -8.20 -5.45
C GLU A 337 32.59 -8.20 -4.03
N VAL A 338 32.92 -9.23 -3.27
CA VAL A 338 32.63 -9.34 -1.84
C VAL A 338 33.91 -9.08 -1.07
N PHE A 339 33.91 -8.11 -0.15
CA PHE A 339 35.10 -7.70 0.60
C PHE A 339 34.77 -7.32 2.04
N VAL A 340 35.75 -7.45 2.94
CA VAL A 340 35.63 -7.05 4.35
C VAL A 340 36.34 -5.72 4.53
N GLU A 341 35.59 -4.68 4.93
CA GLU A 341 36.11 -3.31 5.03
C GLU A 341 37.17 -3.18 6.11
N ARG A 342 36.96 -3.82 7.26
CA ARG A 342 37.86 -3.72 8.43
C ARG A 342 39.29 -4.15 8.16
N ILE A 343 39.47 -5.08 7.22
CA ILE A 343 40.78 -5.63 6.85
C ILE A 343 41.16 -5.31 5.40
N ASN A 344 40.38 -4.47 4.73
CA ASN A 344 40.50 -4.09 3.31
C ASN A 344 40.87 -5.28 2.40
N LYS A 345 40.18 -6.40 2.58
CA LYS A 345 40.50 -7.67 1.91
C LYS A 345 39.31 -8.15 1.09
N THR A 346 39.55 -8.38 -0.19
CA THR A 346 38.63 -9.07 -1.09
C THR A 346 38.50 -10.53 -0.64
N LEU A 347 37.28 -10.92 -0.29
CA LEU A 347 36.95 -12.31 0.03
C LEU A 347 36.85 -13.11 -1.25
N ASN A 348 35.98 -12.69 -2.17
CA ASN A 348 35.72 -13.41 -3.39
C ASN A 348 35.08 -12.52 -4.47
N ASN A 349 35.27 -12.89 -5.73
CA ASN A 349 34.55 -12.30 -6.87
C ASN A 349 33.50 -13.30 -7.33
N LEU A 350 32.23 -12.89 -7.28
CA LEU A 350 31.11 -13.72 -7.65
C LEU A 350 30.62 -13.36 -9.05
N GLN A 351 30.27 -14.36 -9.84
CA GLN A 351 29.79 -14.24 -11.22
C GLN A 351 28.33 -14.70 -11.36
N ALA A 352 27.78 -14.50 -12.55
CA ALA A 352 26.45 -14.97 -12.93
C ALA A 352 26.23 -16.45 -12.57
N GLY A 353 25.05 -16.75 -12.01
CA GLY A 353 24.68 -18.06 -11.47
C GLY A 353 24.96 -18.23 -9.98
N GLN A 354 25.88 -17.45 -9.41
CA GLN A 354 26.19 -17.48 -7.97
C GLN A 354 25.27 -16.55 -7.18
N PHE A 355 25.26 -16.71 -5.85
CA PHE A 355 24.42 -15.94 -4.93
C PHE A 355 25.23 -15.43 -3.74
N PHE A 356 24.64 -14.50 -2.99
CA PHE A 356 25.21 -13.98 -1.76
C PHE A 356 24.13 -13.40 -0.82
N GLY A 357 24.51 -13.16 0.44
CA GLY A 357 23.65 -12.57 1.46
C GLY A 357 22.82 -13.59 2.26
N GLU A 358 23.03 -14.88 2.02
CA GLU A 358 22.42 -16.02 2.69
C GLU A 358 22.79 -16.09 4.17
N LEU A 359 24.05 -15.81 4.53
CA LEU A 359 24.57 -15.92 5.89
C LEU A 359 23.75 -15.09 6.87
N SER A 360 23.49 -13.82 6.54
CA SER A 360 22.76 -12.91 7.42
C SER A 360 21.31 -13.36 7.63
N LEU A 361 20.65 -13.87 6.58
CA LEU A 361 19.28 -14.39 6.68
C LEU A 361 19.19 -15.70 7.45
N MET A 362 20.18 -16.57 7.33
CA MET A 362 20.19 -17.90 7.96
C MET A 362 20.63 -17.86 9.43
N LEU A 363 21.67 -17.07 9.73
CA LEU A 363 22.28 -16.94 11.05
C LEU A 363 21.61 -15.85 11.89
N GLY A 364 20.90 -14.91 11.28
CA GLY A 364 20.32 -13.76 11.98
C GLY A 364 21.38 -12.77 12.46
N VAL A 365 22.52 -12.73 11.80
CA VAL A 365 23.64 -11.81 12.07
C VAL A 365 23.64 -10.67 11.05
N PRO A 366 24.22 -9.50 11.35
CA PRO A 366 24.43 -8.43 10.37
C PRO A 366 25.21 -8.90 9.13
N ARG A 367 25.27 -8.08 8.07
CA ARG A 367 26.06 -8.35 6.88
C ARG A 367 27.52 -8.60 7.27
N THR A 368 28.05 -9.77 6.90
CA THR A 368 29.41 -10.21 7.27
C THR A 368 30.49 -9.66 6.35
N ALA A 369 30.10 -9.03 5.24
CA ALA A 369 30.97 -8.44 4.24
C ALA A 369 30.21 -7.35 3.46
N SER A 370 30.94 -6.43 2.85
CA SER A 370 30.45 -5.45 1.90
C SER A 370 30.43 -6.05 0.49
N VAL A 371 29.50 -5.59 -0.35
CA VAL A 371 29.39 -6.04 -1.75
C VAL A 371 29.34 -4.84 -2.69
N ARG A 372 30.15 -4.85 -3.75
CA ARG A 372 30.12 -3.84 -4.82
C ARG A 372 30.13 -4.46 -6.21
N GLY A 373 29.56 -3.76 -7.19
CA GLY A 373 29.60 -4.20 -8.59
C GLY A 373 31.02 -4.06 -9.16
N LEU A 374 31.54 -5.10 -9.82
CA LEU A 374 32.77 -4.97 -10.64
C LEU A 374 32.44 -4.39 -12.00
N GLU A 375 31.29 -4.78 -12.53
CA GLU A 375 30.73 -4.32 -13.79
C GLU A 375 29.22 -4.10 -13.67
N GLU A 376 28.58 -3.71 -14.76
CA GLU A 376 27.12 -3.62 -14.79
C GLU A 376 26.50 -5.00 -14.59
N SER A 377 25.84 -5.18 -13.45
CA SER A 377 25.32 -6.46 -12.99
C SER A 377 23.82 -6.44 -12.80
N LEU A 378 23.16 -7.56 -13.09
CA LEU A 378 21.74 -7.78 -12.86
C LEU A 378 21.58 -8.79 -11.73
N LEU A 379 20.83 -8.40 -10.71
CA LEU A 379 20.58 -9.19 -9.51
C LEU A 379 19.10 -9.54 -9.42
N PHE A 380 18.79 -10.75 -8.97
CA PHE A 380 17.48 -11.13 -8.48
C PHE A 380 17.47 -11.04 -6.95
N VAL A 381 16.66 -10.16 -6.41
CA VAL A 381 16.59 -9.83 -4.99
C VAL A 381 15.37 -10.48 -4.37
N ILE A 382 15.57 -11.24 -3.30
CA ILE A 382 14.52 -11.95 -2.56
C ILE A 382 14.59 -11.52 -1.10
N ASN A 383 13.48 -11.07 -0.51
CA ASN A 383 13.46 -10.69 0.90
C ASN A 383 13.47 -11.93 1.83
N ASN A 384 13.65 -11.74 3.14
CA ASN A 384 13.68 -12.83 4.13
C ASN A 384 12.49 -13.81 4.02
N LYS A 385 11.26 -13.29 3.86
CA LYS A 385 10.06 -14.14 3.72
C LYS A 385 10.11 -14.96 2.42
N GLY A 386 10.46 -14.33 1.30
CA GLY A 386 10.63 -14.98 0.01
C GLY A 386 11.75 -16.02 0.05
N PHE A 387 12.86 -15.75 0.75
CA PHE A 387 13.98 -16.68 0.89
C PHE A 387 13.58 -17.94 1.67
N LYS A 388 12.81 -17.81 2.75
CA LYS A 388 12.26 -18.97 3.47
C LYS A 388 11.32 -19.79 2.60
N GLN A 389 10.47 -19.12 1.82
CA GLN A 389 9.56 -19.78 0.87
C GLN A 389 10.35 -20.52 -0.22
N LEU A 390 11.37 -19.87 -0.79
CA LEU A 390 12.26 -20.45 -1.79
C LEU A 390 12.94 -21.72 -1.27
N LEU A 391 13.49 -21.66 -0.05
CA LEU A 391 14.11 -22.85 0.54
C LEU A 391 13.09 -23.97 0.69
N LYS A 392 11.89 -23.67 1.21
CA LYS A 392 10.82 -24.67 1.41
C LYS A 392 10.35 -25.32 0.11
N ASP A 393 10.17 -24.52 -0.94
CA ASP A 393 9.62 -24.99 -2.23
C ASP A 393 10.69 -25.68 -3.09
N TYR A 394 11.97 -25.35 -2.91
CA TYR A 394 13.07 -25.87 -3.72
C TYR A 394 14.22 -26.44 -2.87
N PRO A 395 14.11 -27.70 -2.41
CA PRO A 395 15.12 -28.36 -1.57
C PRO A 395 16.51 -28.44 -2.20
N ASP A 396 16.61 -28.65 -3.51
CA ASP A 396 17.91 -28.77 -4.20
C ASP A 396 18.74 -27.49 -4.08
N LEU A 397 18.10 -26.32 -4.16
CA LEU A 397 18.77 -25.03 -3.94
C LEU A 397 19.32 -24.92 -2.51
N SER A 398 18.61 -25.48 -1.53
CA SER A 398 19.08 -25.50 -0.15
C SER A 398 20.35 -26.35 0.01
N GLU A 399 20.46 -27.46 -0.73
CA GLU A 399 21.67 -28.28 -0.72
C GLU A 399 22.85 -27.55 -1.35
N ILE A 400 22.62 -26.84 -2.46
CA ILE A 400 23.62 -25.99 -3.10
C ILE A 400 24.10 -24.89 -2.14
N ILE A 401 23.18 -24.22 -1.44
CA ILE A 401 23.53 -23.20 -0.43
C ILE A 401 24.37 -23.82 0.69
N VAL A 402 24.00 -25.01 1.19
CA VAL A 402 24.78 -25.71 2.22
C VAL A 402 26.16 -26.12 1.72
N GLN A 403 26.28 -26.58 0.47
CA GLN A 403 27.56 -26.96 -0.14
C GLN A 403 28.47 -25.75 -0.34
N GLU A 404 27.95 -24.63 -0.84
CA GLU A 404 28.75 -23.40 -1.00
C GLU A 404 29.19 -22.81 0.34
N LEU A 405 28.32 -22.82 1.35
CA LEU A 405 28.70 -22.48 2.73
C LEU A 405 29.81 -23.39 3.27
N GLY A 406 29.84 -24.66 2.85
CA GLY A 406 30.89 -25.61 3.18
C GLY A 406 32.24 -25.28 2.56
N LYS A 407 32.26 -24.94 1.26
CA LYS A 407 33.48 -24.49 0.56
C LYS A 407 34.06 -23.22 1.18
N HIS A 408 33.20 -22.27 1.55
CA HIS A 408 33.61 -21.03 2.21
C HIS A 408 34.26 -21.30 3.59
N GLN A 409 33.80 -22.32 4.33
CA GLN A 409 34.44 -22.74 5.58
C GLN A 409 35.80 -23.42 5.36
N GLU A 410 35.95 -24.28 4.35
CA GLU A 410 37.24 -24.89 4.02
C GLU A 410 38.27 -23.82 3.64
N GLU A 411 37.88 -22.80 2.87
CA GLU A 411 38.76 -21.70 2.50
C GLU A 411 39.14 -20.82 3.71
N LEU A 412 38.19 -20.54 4.61
CA LEU A 412 38.44 -19.81 5.85
C LEU A 412 39.28 -20.63 6.84
N ALA A 413 39.07 -21.94 6.92
CA ALA A 413 39.83 -22.86 7.78
C ALA A 413 41.25 -23.08 7.25
N GLU A 414 41.43 -23.24 5.93
CA GLU A 414 42.74 -23.25 5.25
C GLU A 414 43.49 -21.94 5.51
N ARG A 415 42.82 -20.78 5.41
CA ARG A 415 43.39 -19.46 5.74
C ARG A 415 43.75 -19.32 7.21
N GLN A 416 42.88 -19.74 8.12
CA GLN A 416 43.18 -19.77 9.57
C GLN A 416 44.37 -20.70 9.86
N LYS A 417 44.48 -21.84 9.16
CA LYS A 417 45.59 -22.79 9.29
C LYS A 417 46.90 -22.23 8.71
N GLN A 418 46.83 -21.46 7.62
CA GLN A 418 47.98 -20.72 7.09
C GLN A 418 48.43 -19.59 8.03
N MET A 419 47.50 -18.83 8.62
CA MET A 419 47.84 -17.78 9.60
C MET A 419 48.35 -18.35 10.94
N ARG A 420 47.87 -19.53 11.35
CA ARG A 420 48.43 -20.32 12.47
C ARG A 420 49.85 -20.79 12.17
N LYS A 421 50.14 -21.25 10.94
CA LYS A 421 51.52 -21.60 10.51
C LYS A 421 52.47 -20.39 10.48
N MET A 422 51.95 -19.17 10.34
CA MET A 422 52.72 -17.92 10.39
C MET A 422 52.82 -17.31 11.79
N GLY A 423 52.27 -17.97 12.83
CA GLY A 423 52.41 -17.55 14.24
C GLY A 423 51.55 -16.36 14.67
N LEU A 424 50.46 -16.06 13.96
CA LEU A 424 49.66 -14.84 14.16
C LEU A 424 48.31 -15.05 14.87
N LEU A 425 48.01 -16.26 15.39
CA LEU A 425 46.74 -16.56 16.06
C LEU A 425 46.93 -17.52 17.25
N ASP A 426 46.51 -17.10 18.45
CA ASP A 426 46.39 -17.95 19.63
C ASP A 426 45.12 -18.80 19.62
N ALA A 427 45.24 -20.00 20.18
CA ALA A 427 44.21 -21.02 20.22
C ALA A 427 43.17 -20.72 21.31
N ALA A 428 42.09 -20.03 20.96
CA ALA A 428 40.88 -20.04 21.76
C ALA A 428 39.64 -19.95 20.88
N GLU A 429 38.70 -20.86 21.16
CA GLU A 429 37.35 -21.02 20.61
C GLU A 429 37.24 -21.75 19.26
N ASP A 430 37.26 -23.08 19.39
CA ASP A 430 36.84 -24.06 18.39
C ASP A 430 35.32 -23.96 18.24
N ASP A 431 34.89 -23.39 17.12
CA ASP A 431 33.48 -23.19 16.81
C ASP A 431 32.84 -24.51 16.34
N LYS A 432 31.68 -24.83 16.91
CA LYS A 432 30.92 -26.07 16.65
C LYS A 432 30.57 -26.16 15.16
N ASN A 433 31.32 -26.98 14.41
CA ASN A 433 31.09 -27.41 13.01
C ASN A 433 29.84 -26.76 12.37
N LEU A 434 30.02 -25.54 11.84
CA LEU A 434 28.97 -24.65 11.38
C LEU A 434 28.06 -25.34 10.36
N LEU A 435 28.61 -26.25 9.54
CA LEU A 435 27.88 -27.06 8.57
C LEU A 435 26.83 -27.96 9.21
N VAL A 436 27.14 -28.59 10.35
CA VAL A 436 26.18 -29.42 11.08
C VAL A 436 25.05 -28.54 11.64
N TRP A 437 25.39 -27.34 12.13
CA TRP A 437 24.41 -26.38 12.62
C TRP A 437 23.53 -25.84 11.49
N VAL A 438 24.12 -25.43 10.36
CA VAL A 438 23.43 -24.91 9.17
C VAL A 438 22.53 -25.99 8.61
N ARG A 439 23.00 -27.23 8.46
CA ARG A 439 22.18 -28.37 8.04
C ARG A 439 21.00 -28.61 8.98
N LYS A 440 21.21 -28.48 10.30
CA LYS A 440 20.13 -28.58 11.32
C LYS A 440 19.17 -27.39 11.28
N ARG A 441 19.64 -26.19 10.90
CA ARG A 441 18.83 -24.97 10.76
C ARG A 441 18.00 -25.01 9.48
N VAL A 442 18.60 -25.40 8.36
CA VAL A 442 17.95 -25.69 7.09
C VAL A 442 16.87 -26.75 7.30
N LYS A 443 17.20 -27.90 7.92
CA LYS A 443 16.19 -28.93 8.29
C LYS A 443 15.05 -28.39 9.17
N ARG A 444 15.30 -27.45 10.08
CA ARG A 444 14.24 -26.80 10.88
C ARG A 444 13.36 -25.86 10.06
N LEU A 445 13.90 -25.17 9.06
CA LEU A 445 13.13 -24.34 8.14
C LEU A 445 12.22 -25.20 7.23
N PHE A 446 12.63 -26.43 6.94
CA PHE A 446 11.83 -27.42 6.21
C PHE A 446 10.76 -28.15 7.04
N ALA A 447 10.90 -28.19 8.38
CA ALA A 447 10.04 -28.99 9.25
C ALA A 447 8.79 -28.25 9.79
N LEU A 448 8.29 -27.23 9.08
CA LEU A 448 7.13 -26.41 9.45
C LEU A 448 6.06 -26.37 8.35
#